data_AF-A0A3D6CXH0-F1
#
_entry.id   AF-A0A3D6CXH0-F1
#
_cell.length_a   1.000
_cell.length_b   1.000
_cell.length_c   1.000
_cell.angle_alpha   90.00
_cell.angle_beta   90.00
_cell.angle_gamma   90.00
#
_symmetry.space_group_name_H-M   'P 1'
#
loop_
_entity.id
_entity.type
_entity.pdbx_description
1 polymer ?
#
loop_
_entity_poly.entity_id
_entity_poly.type
_entity_poly.pdbx_seq_one_letter_code
_entity_poly.pdbx_strand_id
1 'polypeptide(L)'
;GMICHSHYDGEFKHPAMDEGNWPERLARLGKRPQFISHELSVQPIMDLIQSTSSEANLTFHTLPFENHSVRWTRCDLSLRNAAVKWLAQFSNSPSDE
;
A
#
# COMPACT_ATOMS: atom_id res chain seq x y z
N GLY A 1 -5.88 -0.13 -9.55
CA GLY A 1 -5.49 0.05 -8.14
C GLY A 1 -4.14 0.73 -8.04
N MET A 2 -3.66 1.03 -6.83
CA MET A 2 -2.30 1.55 -6.56
C MET A 2 -1.52 0.62 -5.63
N ILE A 3 -0.20 0.52 -5.83
CA ILE A 3 0.70 -0.23 -4.93
C ILE A 3 1.53 0.80 -4.14
N CYS A 4 1.39 0.79 -2.82
CA CYS A 4 2.07 1.67 -1.88
C CYS A 4 3.13 0.88 -1.10
N HIS A 5 4.32 1.44 -0.92
CA HIS A 5 5.43 0.74 -0.26
C HIS A 5 6.20 1.60 0.74
N SER A 6 6.70 0.96 1.79
CA SER A 6 7.71 1.44 2.75
C SER A 6 7.22 2.50 3.74
N HIS A 7 6.53 3.59 3.36
CA HIS A 7 6.05 4.59 4.33
C HIS A 7 4.75 5.28 3.86
N TYR A 8 3.60 4.63 4.07
CA TYR A 8 2.29 5.18 3.66
C TYR A 8 1.80 6.29 4.59
N ASP A 9 2.07 6.16 5.89
CA ASP A 9 1.84 7.13 6.96
C ASP A 9 2.70 8.39 6.84
N GLY A 10 3.81 8.30 6.10
CA GLY A 10 4.76 9.39 5.97
C GLY A 10 5.76 9.46 7.13
N GLU A 11 5.88 8.42 7.96
CA GLU A 11 6.95 8.35 8.97
C GLU A 11 8.31 8.11 8.29
N PHE A 12 8.89 9.16 7.68
CA PHE A 12 10.22 9.11 7.08
C PHE A 12 11.07 10.27 7.57
N LYS A 13 12.28 9.99 8.07
CA LYS A 13 13.19 11.03 8.57
C LYS A 13 13.84 11.77 7.38
N HIS A 14 13.26 12.91 7.04
CA HIS A 14 13.83 14.06 6.31
C HIS A 14 14.11 13.99 4.79
N PRO A 15 13.73 15.06 4.04
CA PRO A 15 12.61 15.97 4.28
C PRO A 15 11.33 15.37 3.68
N ALA A 16 10.40 14.89 4.50
CA ALA A 16 9.05 14.61 4.05
C ALA A 16 8.20 15.86 4.34
N MET A 17 8.13 16.80 3.39
CA MET A 17 7.38 18.07 3.45
C MET A 17 5.86 17.91 3.74
N ASP A 18 5.41 16.69 3.95
CA ASP A 18 4.05 16.23 3.76
C ASP A 18 3.67 15.17 4.83
N GLU A 19 4.47 15.11 5.91
CA GLU A 19 4.22 14.37 7.16
C GLU A 19 2.87 14.80 7.74
N GLY A 20 1.97 13.85 7.98
CA GLY A 20 0.66 14.11 8.59
C GLY A 20 -0.54 14.29 7.64
N ASN A 21 -0.33 14.58 6.35
CA ASN A 21 -1.43 14.75 5.37
C ASN A 21 -1.96 13.41 4.78
N TRP A 22 -1.54 12.28 5.34
CA TRP A 22 -1.95 10.96 4.86
C TRP A 22 -3.45 10.67 5.06
N PRO A 23 -4.17 11.17 6.09
CA PRO A 23 -5.61 10.97 6.22
C PRO A 23 -6.38 11.64 5.07
N GLU A 24 -5.98 12.84 4.65
CA GLU A 24 -6.59 13.55 3.53
C GLU A 24 -6.31 12.83 2.22
N ARG A 25 -5.09 12.28 2.03
CA ARG A 25 -4.79 11.41 0.88
C ARG A 25 -5.69 10.19 0.88
N LEU A 26 -5.80 9.49 2.00
CA LEU A 26 -6.62 8.30 2.15
C LEU A 26 -8.10 8.61 1.85
N ALA A 27 -8.63 9.72 2.38
CA ALA A 27 -9.98 10.18 2.12
C ALA A 27 -10.22 10.50 0.63
N ARG A 28 -9.26 11.19 -0.03
CA ARG A 28 -9.35 11.48 -1.48
C ARG A 28 -9.35 10.22 -2.33
N LEU A 29 -8.64 9.17 -1.91
CA LEU A 29 -8.59 7.90 -2.62
C LEU A 29 -9.88 7.09 -2.45
N GLY A 30 -10.60 7.29 -1.34
CA GLY A 30 -11.87 6.64 -1.06
C GLY A 30 -11.77 5.13 -1.27
N LYS A 31 -12.71 4.55 -2.03
CA LYS A 31 -12.79 3.11 -2.29
C LYS A 31 -11.81 2.58 -3.36
N ARG A 32 -10.93 3.43 -3.90
CA ARG A 32 -9.94 2.98 -4.89
C ARG A 32 -9.07 1.89 -4.23
N PRO A 33 -8.93 0.70 -4.84
CA PRO A 33 -8.13 -0.38 -4.27
C PRO A 33 -6.66 0.01 -4.13
N GLN A 34 -6.11 -0.21 -2.94
CA GLN A 34 -4.71 0.05 -2.61
C GLN A 34 -4.05 -1.19 -2.00
N PHE A 35 -2.86 -1.53 -2.49
CA PHE A 35 -2.01 -2.57 -1.95
C PHE A 35 -0.92 -1.92 -1.11
N ILE A 36 -1.01 -1.99 0.21
CA ILE A 36 -0.06 -1.41 1.15
C ILE A 36 0.95 -2.48 1.56
N SER A 37 2.22 -2.22 1.25
CA SER A 37 3.33 -3.07 1.66
C SER A 37 4.29 -2.36 2.60
N HIS A 38 4.67 -3.01 3.69
CA HIS A 38 5.59 -2.44 4.68
C HIS A 38 6.61 -3.48 5.13
N GLU A 39 7.79 -3.01 5.51
CA GLU A 39 8.92 -3.84 5.94
C GLU A 39 8.64 -4.38 7.35
N LEU A 40 8.92 -5.67 7.58
CA LEU A 40 8.81 -6.37 8.86
C LEU A 40 7.39 -6.49 9.47
N SER A 41 6.57 -5.44 9.42
CA SER A 41 5.20 -5.45 9.93
C SER A 41 4.32 -4.38 9.28
N VAL A 42 3.07 -4.73 8.99
CA VAL A 42 2.02 -3.79 8.58
C VAL A 42 1.13 -3.35 9.75
N GLN A 43 1.35 -3.87 10.96
CA GLN A 43 0.47 -3.60 12.10
C GLN A 43 0.38 -2.11 12.45
N PRO A 44 1.49 -1.33 12.51
CA PRO A 44 1.41 0.09 12.85
C PRO A 44 0.51 0.88 11.88
N ILE A 45 0.67 0.64 10.57
CA ILE A 45 -0.15 1.31 9.56
C ILE A 45 -1.60 0.83 9.59
N MET A 46 -1.84 -0.45 9.91
CA MET A 46 -3.20 -0.97 10.09
C MET A 46 -3.91 -0.30 11.26
N ASP A 47 -3.26 -0.23 12.43
CA ASP A 47 -3.83 0.41 13.63
C ASP A 47 -4.11 1.89 13.38
N LEU A 48 -3.16 2.58 12.74
CA LEU A 48 -3.30 3.98 12.38
C LEU A 48 -4.49 4.22 11.45
N ILE A 49 -4.65 3.40 10.41
CA ILE A 49 -5.79 3.54 9.48
C ILE A 49 -7.11 3.15 10.15
N GLN A 50 -7.12 2.10 10.99
CA GLN A 50 -8.31 1.69 11.73
C GLN A 50 -8.78 2.76 12.73
N SER A 51 -7.88 3.61 13.21
CA SER A 51 -8.25 4.77 14.02
C SER A 51 -9.04 5.85 13.26
N THR A 52 -9.09 5.76 11.92
CA THR A 52 -9.84 6.67 11.05
C THR A 52 -11.17 6.06 10.59
N SER A 53 -12.18 6.89 10.31
CA SER A 53 -13.45 6.46 9.70
C SER A 53 -13.35 6.24 8.18
N SER A 54 -12.24 5.65 7.71
CA SER A 54 -11.96 5.51 6.28
C SER A 54 -12.77 4.39 5.63
N GLU A 55 -13.39 4.66 4.48
CA GLU A 55 -14.03 3.64 3.62
C GLU A 55 -13.03 2.99 2.63
N ALA A 56 -11.73 3.07 2.90
CA ALA A 56 -10.71 2.65 1.96
C ALA A 56 -10.70 1.14 1.73
N ASN A 57 -10.50 0.75 0.46
CA ASN A 57 -10.30 -0.64 0.06
C ASN A 57 -8.80 -0.96 0.09
N LEU A 58 -8.33 -1.51 1.22
CA LEU A 58 -6.91 -1.72 1.49
C LEU A 58 -6.58 -3.21 1.57
N THR A 59 -5.45 -3.58 0.97
CA THR A 59 -4.85 -4.91 1.10
C THR A 59 -3.46 -4.74 1.70
N PHE A 60 -3.18 -5.39 2.82
CA PHE A 60 -1.90 -5.26 3.53
C PHE A 60 -1.01 -6.47 3.32
N HIS A 61 0.28 -6.24 3.05
CA HIS A 61 1.28 -7.30 3.01
C HIS A 61 2.62 -6.88 3.59
N THR A 62 3.22 -7.78 4.37
CA THR A 62 4.55 -7.56 4.94
C THR A 62 5.64 -8.00 3.98
N LEU A 63 6.71 -7.20 3.88
CA LEU A 63 7.99 -7.62 3.31
C LEU A 63 8.86 -8.20 4.45
N PRO A 64 9.38 -9.44 4.33
CA PRO A 64 10.02 -10.13 5.46
C PRO A 64 11.46 -9.66 5.77
N PHE A 65 11.89 -8.55 5.15
CA PHE A 65 13.22 -7.98 5.33
C PHE A 65 13.18 -6.48 5.06
N GLU A 66 14.20 -5.77 5.54
CA GLU A 66 14.39 -4.34 5.31
C GLU A 66 14.73 -4.05 3.85
N ASN A 67 13.99 -3.13 3.23
CA ASN A 67 14.20 -2.71 1.86
C ASN A 67 13.44 -1.41 1.59
N HIS A 68 14.15 -0.30 1.74
CA HIS A 68 13.63 1.06 1.53
C HIS A 68 13.48 1.42 0.03
N SER A 69 13.19 0.44 -0.84
CA SER A 69 13.10 0.64 -2.28
C SER A 69 12.09 -0.30 -2.94
N VAL A 70 11.64 0.05 -4.14
CA VAL A 70 10.77 -0.81 -4.95
C VAL A 70 11.48 -2.04 -5.54
N ARG A 71 12.75 -2.31 -5.18
CA ARG A 71 13.55 -3.41 -5.73
C ARG A 71 12.94 -4.79 -5.46
N TRP A 72 12.17 -4.95 -4.37
CA TRP A 72 11.46 -6.21 -4.07
C TRP A 72 10.58 -6.70 -5.23
N THR A 73 10.08 -5.78 -6.08
CA THR A 73 9.27 -6.13 -7.26
C THR A 73 10.02 -6.95 -8.31
N ARG A 74 11.35 -6.95 -8.26
CA ARG A 74 12.26 -7.68 -9.15
C ARG A 74 12.77 -8.98 -8.54
N CYS A 75 12.50 -9.22 -7.26
CA CYS A 75 12.95 -10.42 -6.55
C CYS A 75 11.90 -11.52 -6.63
N ASP A 76 12.33 -12.78 -6.60
CA ASP A 76 11.41 -13.92 -6.48
C ASP A 76 10.91 -14.03 -5.04
N LEU A 77 9.80 -13.36 -4.75
CA LEU A 77 9.21 -13.24 -3.42
C LEU A 77 7.72 -13.55 -3.47
N SER A 78 7.21 -14.14 -2.40
CA SER A 78 5.76 -14.32 -2.20
C SER A 78 4.99 -13.00 -2.29
N LEU A 79 5.57 -11.90 -1.78
CA LEU A 79 5.01 -10.56 -1.89
C LEU A 79 4.82 -10.11 -3.35
N ARG A 80 5.81 -10.37 -4.22
CA ARG A 80 5.71 -10.10 -5.67
C ARG A 80 4.55 -10.86 -6.29
N ASN A 81 4.45 -12.15 -5.99
CA ASN A 81 3.38 -12.98 -6.51
C ASN A 81 2.00 -12.52 -6.01
N ALA A 82 1.90 -12.08 -4.76
CA ALA A 82 0.68 -11.48 -4.20
C ALA A 82 0.30 -10.17 -4.92
N ALA A 83 1.27 -9.26 -5.12
CA ALA A 83 1.04 -8.00 -5.81
C ALA A 83 0.59 -8.19 -7.27
N VAL A 84 1.19 -9.14 -7.99
CA VAL A 84 0.78 -9.49 -9.37
C VAL A 84 -0.65 -10.03 -9.40
N LYS A 85 -0.98 -10.99 -8.51
CA LYS A 85 -2.34 -11.54 -8.41
C LYS A 85 -3.36 -10.48 -8.05
N TRP A 86 -3.02 -9.60 -7.12
CA TRP A 86 -3.86 -8.49 -6.71
C TRP A 86 -4.13 -7.52 -7.87
N LEU A 87 -3.08 -7.15 -8.63
CA LEU A 87 -3.23 -6.25 -9.77
C LEU A 87 -4.10 -6.86 -10.88
N ALA A 88 -3.99 -8.17 -11.11
CA ALA A 88 -4.79 -8.88 -12.11
C ALA A 88 -6.31 -8.80 -11.84
N GLN A 89 -6.74 -8.72 -10.57
CA GLN A 89 -8.16 -8.57 -10.19
C GLN A 89 -8.78 -7.28 -10.74
N PHE A 90 -7.96 -6.27 -11.02
CA PHE A 90 -8.41 -4.95 -11.49
C PHE A 90 -7.97 -4.64 -12.92
N SER A 91 -7.25 -5.56 -13.58
CA SER A 91 -6.73 -5.39 -14.94
C SER A 91 -7.63 -6.05 -16.00
N ASN A 92 -8.56 -6.91 -15.59
CA ASN A 92 -9.62 -7.40 -16.44
C ASN A 92 -10.78 -6.40 -16.40
N SER A 93 -10.74 -5.38 -17.25
CA SER A 93 -11.99 -4.80 -17.72
C SER A 93 -12.80 -5.94 -18.34
N PRO A 94 -14.12 -6.06 -18.11
CA PRO A 94 -14.94 -6.72 -19.11
C PRO A 94 -14.65 -5.99 -20.43
N SER A 95 -14.28 -6.73 -21.47
CA SER A 95 -14.39 -6.21 -22.82
C SER A 95 -15.81 -5.66 -22.93
N ASP A 96 -15.97 -4.38 -23.27
CA ASP A 96 -17.28 -3.84 -23.61
C ASP A 96 -17.84 -4.68 -24.78
N GLU A 97 -18.73 -5.63 -24.47
CA GLU A 97 -19.65 -6.29 -25.41
C GLU A 97 -21.06 -5.72 -25.20
#